data_AF-A0AAX4HVN6-F1
#
_entry.id   AF-A0AAX4HVN6-F1
#
_cell.length_a   1.000
_cell.length_b   1.000
_cell.length_c   1.000
_cell.angle_alpha   90.00
_cell.angle_beta   90.00
_cell.angle_gamma   90.00
#
_symmetry.space_group_name_H-M   'P 1'
#
loop_
_entity.id
_entity.type
_entity.pdbx_description
1 polymer ?
#
loop_
_entity_poly.entity_id
_entity_poly.type
_entity_poly.pdbx_seq_one_letter_code
_entity_poly.pdbx_strand_id
1 'polypeptide(L)'
;MPPSLPVGKYVRSPDSASRSPCPVVNALSNHGYLERDGKNIYMADLTVAMRQVGMSPLLGSIFAVPTYFEYHNPDKAYLLPPVSAWQKFWGLLMNPYSFFSYFGCWKPQQYDQRGKKYLNLENLASHGAIEHDISLSRRDYAQKQGNNKPQEDLIQDMLKCSLDGETLTIDDLARFIRARIKQQLNDNPDLVYGPAQHQVNCGQIALMMGCFGDGQTIPVKYVRALFEDERLPVNEGWTKRTWWSMGVVEFFRSVNNLVNRINVTI
;
A
#
# COMPACT_ATOMS: atom_id res chain seq x y z
N MET A 1 9.16 -30.49 9.93
CA MET A 1 9.16 -29.04 9.64
C MET A 1 9.86 -28.34 10.78
N PRO A 2 10.73 -27.33 10.55
CA PRO A 2 11.26 -26.54 11.66
C PRO A 2 10.09 -25.93 12.45
N PRO A 3 10.21 -25.78 13.78
CA PRO A 3 9.13 -25.21 14.58
C PRO A 3 8.77 -23.82 14.06
N SER A 4 7.47 -23.57 13.87
CA SER A 4 6.99 -22.26 13.43
C SER A 4 7.44 -21.20 14.44
N LEU A 5 8.16 -20.18 13.96
CA LEU A 5 8.60 -19.08 14.79
C LEU A 5 7.39 -18.37 15.41
N PRO A 6 7.48 -17.89 16.67
CA PRO A 6 6.38 -17.15 17.29
C PRO A 6 5.91 -15.97 16.44
N VAL A 7 4.61 -15.68 16.47
CA VAL A 7 4.02 -14.48 15.86
C VAL A 7 4.68 -13.24 16.47
N GLY A 8 5.00 -12.26 15.64
CA GLY A 8 5.73 -11.05 16.01
C GLY A 8 7.24 -11.16 15.88
N LYS A 9 7.82 -12.37 15.85
CA LYS A 9 9.26 -12.54 15.59
C LYS A 9 9.56 -12.33 14.10
N TYR A 10 10.48 -11.39 13.81
CA TYR A 10 10.92 -11.12 12.44
C TYR A 10 11.78 -12.27 11.90
N VAL A 11 11.55 -12.62 10.64
CA VAL A 11 12.47 -13.38 9.79
C VAL A 11 12.37 -12.84 8.38
N ARG A 12 13.50 -12.63 7.72
CA ARG A 12 13.52 -12.27 6.29
C ARG A 12 12.88 -13.40 5.48
N SER A 13 12.09 -13.02 4.48
CA SER A 13 11.46 -13.97 3.56
C SER A 13 12.50 -14.73 2.73
N PRO A 14 12.32 -16.04 2.48
CA PRO A 14 13.06 -16.72 1.44
C PRO A 14 12.62 -16.23 0.04
N ASP A 15 13.47 -16.38 -0.97
CA ASP A 15 13.20 -15.93 -2.34
C ASP A 15 11.96 -16.59 -2.98
N SER A 16 11.57 -17.77 -2.49
CA SER A 16 10.39 -18.51 -2.95
C SER A 16 9.07 -18.02 -2.35
N ALA A 17 9.11 -17.11 -1.38
CA ALA A 17 7.91 -16.59 -0.73
C ALA A 17 7.19 -15.58 -1.65
N SER A 18 5.86 -15.61 -1.64
CA SER A 18 5.06 -14.59 -2.32
C SER A 18 5.11 -13.29 -1.53
N ARG A 19 5.36 -12.17 -2.20
CA ARG A 19 5.41 -10.83 -1.61
C ARG A 19 4.67 -9.84 -2.50
N SER A 20 4.26 -8.73 -1.89
CA SER A 20 3.44 -7.67 -2.48
C SER A 20 4.24 -6.40 -2.76
N PRO A 21 3.70 -5.42 -3.51
CA PRO A 21 4.32 -4.11 -3.64
C PRO A 21 4.22 -3.28 -2.35
N CYS A 22 3.47 -3.74 -1.34
CA CYS A 22 3.31 -3.03 -0.08
C CYS A 22 4.36 -3.47 0.96
N PRO A 23 5.28 -2.58 1.36
CA PRO A 23 6.32 -2.92 2.35
C PRO A 23 5.72 -3.33 3.71
N VAL A 24 4.59 -2.73 4.08
CA VAL A 24 3.91 -3.00 5.36
C VAL A 24 3.28 -4.39 5.39
N VAL A 25 2.60 -4.80 4.32
CA VAL A 25 2.01 -6.15 4.22
C VAL A 25 3.10 -7.22 4.22
N ASN A 26 4.21 -6.94 3.53
CA ASN A 26 5.37 -7.83 3.54
C ASN A 26 6.00 -7.93 4.93
N ALA A 27 6.11 -6.82 5.66
CA ALA A 27 6.52 -6.82 7.06
C ALA A 27 5.60 -7.67 7.94
N LEU A 28 4.29 -7.55 7.78
CA LEU A 28 3.33 -8.37 8.53
C LEU A 28 3.51 -9.88 8.27
N SER A 29 3.80 -10.27 7.03
CA SER A 29 4.16 -11.66 6.69
C SER A 29 5.53 -12.06 7.26
N ASN A 30 6.55 -11.20 7.18
CA ASN A 30 7.88 -11.43 7.77
C ASN A 30 7.88 -11.53 9.31
N HIS A 31 6.85 -10.99 9.96
CA HIS A 31 6.61 -11.15 11.39
C HIS A 31 5.63 -12.30 11.74
N GLY A 32 5.01 -12.95 10.75
CA GLY A 32 4.07 -14.05 10.95
C GLY A 32 2.67 -13.61 11.40
N TYR A 33 2.31 -12.33 11.24
CA TYR A 33 0.91 -11.88 11.38
C TYR A 33 0.05 -12.25 10.17
N LEU A 34 0.71 -12.49 9.05
CA LEU A 34 0.19 -13.20 7.88
C LEU A 34 1.06 -14.43 7.65
N GLU A 35 0.59 -15.37 6.81
CA GLU A 35 1.38 -16.54 6.43
C GLU A 35 2.76 -16.11 5.90
N ARG A 36 3.82 -16.70 6.46
CA ARG A 36 5.21 -16.27 6.20
C ARG A 36 5.63 -16.53 4.76
N ASP A 37 5.04 -17.52 4.10
CA ASP A 37 5.25 -17.79 2.68
C ASP A 37 4.44 -16.83 1.77
N GLY A 38 3.56 -16.01 2.35
CA GLY A 38 2.72 -15.04 1.66
C GLY A 38 1.63 -15.67 0.79
N LYS A 39 1.28 -16.94 1.01
CA LYS A 39 0.28 -17.66 0.22
C LYS A 39 -0.98 -17.91 1.04
N ASN A 40 -2.09 -18.15 0.36
CA ASN A 40 -3.38 -18.48 0.97
C ASN A 40 -3.83 -17.47 2.04
N ILE A 41 -3.56 -16.18 1.81
CA ILE A 41 -4.01 -15.10 2.69
C ILE A 41 -5.51 -14.95 2.54
N TYR A 42 -6.25 -15.03 3.64
CA TYR A 42 -7.68 -14.82 3.64
C TYR A 42 -8.06 -13.41 4.10
N MET A 43 -9.23 -12.94 3.65
CA MET A 43 -9.71 -11.58 3.90
C MET A 43 -9.74 -11.21 5.39
N ALA A 44 -10.18 -12.13 6.24
CA ALA A 44 -10.21 -11.93 7.68
C ALA A 44 -8.80 -11.74 8.26
N ASP A 45 -7.83 -12.53 7.80
CA ASP A 45 -6.44 -12.48 8.28
C ASP A 45 -5.78 -11.17 7.86
N LEU A 46 -5.97 -10.74 6.60
CA LEU A 46 -5.49 -9.45 6.11
C LEU A 46 -6.08 -8.29 6.91
N THR A 47 -7.40 -8.33 7.18
CA THR A 47 -8.10 -7.30 7.96
C THR A 47 -7.57 -7.22 9.40
N VAL A 48 -7.33 -8.38 10.04
CA VAL A 48 -6.79 -8.44 11.40
C VAL A 48 -5.33 -7.98 11.45
N ALA A 49 -4.51 -8.34 10.46
CA ALA A 49 -3.11 -7.97 10.40
C ALA A 49 -2.91 -6.45 10.29
N MET A 50 -3.80 -5.72 9.60
CA MET A 50 -3.74 -4.24 9.53
C MET A 50 -3.82 -3.57 10.92
N ARG A 51 -4.45 -4.22 11.91
CA ARG A 51 -4.52 -3.72 13.29
C ARG A 51 -3.17 -3.75 14.00
N GLN A 52 -2.18 -4.47 13.46
CA GLN A 52 -0.83 -4.53 14.01
C GLN A 52 0.01 -3.31 13.66
N VAL A 53 -0.43 -2.49 12.70
CA VAL A 53 0.24 -1.25 12.31
C VAL A 53 -0.50 0.00 12.73
N GLY A 54 -1.50 -0.13 13.62
CA GLY A 54 -2.20 1.00 14.21
C GLY A 54 -3.38 1.52 13.39
N MET A 55 -3.85 0.78 12.37
CA MET A 55 -5.12 1.07 11.71
C MET A 55 -6.31 0.63 12.55
N SER A 56 -7.38 1.43 12.55
CA SER A 56 -8.68 1.03 13.10
C SER A 56 -9.26 -0.16 12.33
N PRO A 57 -10.20 -0.94 12.90
CA PRO A 57 -10.79 -2.08 12.21
C PRO A 57 -11.45 -1.71 10.88
N LEU A 58 -12.16 -0.57 10.87
CA LEU A 58 -12.83 -0.07 9.67
C LEU A 58 -11.83 0.44 8.62
N LEU A 59 -10.77 1.15 9.03
CA LEU A 59 -9.75 1.58 8.08
C LEU A 59 -9.02 0.38 7.46
N GLY A 60 -8.67 -0.62 8.29
CA GLY A 60 -8.04 -1.86 7.82
C GLY A 60 -8.94 -2.65 6.87
N SER A 61 -10.24 -2.74 7.14
CA SER A 61 -11.18 -3.43 6.25
C SER A 61 -11.36 -2.72 4.91
N ILE A 62 -11.30 -1.39 4.90
CA ILE A 62 -11.39 -0.58 3.67
C ILE A 62 -10.25 -0.89 2.70
N PHE A 63 -9.06 -1.23 3.18
CA PHE A 63 -7.97 -1.69 2.31
C PHE A 63 -8.04 -3.19 2.03
N ALA A 64 -8.39 -4.01 3.02
CA ALA A 64 -8.34 -5.46 2.88
C ALA A 64 -9.49 -6.02 2.02
N VAL A 65 -10.74 -5.63 2.29
CA VAL A 65 -11.93 -6.22 1.63
C VAL A 65 -11.91 -6.03 0.11
N PRO A 66 -11.64 -4.82 -0.42
CA PRO A 66 -11.67 -4.62 -1.87
C PRO A 66 -10.64 -5.43 -2.65
N THR A 67 -9.52 -5.83 -2.03
CA THR A 67 -8.53 -6.70 -2.70
C THR A 67 -9.10 -8.07 -3.09
N TYR A 68 -10.21 -8.49 -2.47
CA TYR A 68 -10.91 -9.74 -2.77
C TYR A 68 -12.02 -9.60 -3.82
N PHE A 69 -12.22 -8.39 -4.35
CA PHE A 69 -13.00 -8.20 -5.57
C PHE A 69 -12.24 -8.76 -6.77
N GLU A 70 -13.00 -9.17 -7.78
CA GLU A 70 -12.40 -9.72 -8.99
C GLU A 70 -11.52 -8.69 -9.68
N TYR A 71 -10.31 -9.10 -10.03
CA TYR A 71 -9.43 -8.27 -10.82
C TYR A 71 -10.01 -8.10 -12.22
N HIS A 72 -10.29 -6.85 -12.57
CA HIS A 72 -10.62 -6.45 -13.92
C HIS A 72 -9.47 -5.62 -14.47
N ASN A 73 -8.93 -6.01 -15.61
CA ASN A 73 -7.85 -5.26 -16.25
C ASN A 73 -8.33 -3.80 -16.49
N PRO A 74 -7.60 -2.77 -16.01
CA PRO A 74 -7.91 -1.36 -16.30
C PRO A 74 -8.10 -1.08 -17.80
N ASP A 75 -7.41 -1.80 -18.69
CA ASP A 75 -7.60 -1.72 -20.14
C ASP A 75 -9.03 -2.05 -20.58
N LYS A 76 -9.83 -2.70 -19.74
CA LYS A 76 -11.23 -3.04 -20.01
C LYS A 76 -12.21 -2.17 -19.23
N ALA A 77 -11.73 -1.19 -18.43
CA ALA A 77 -12.57 -0.31 -17.64
C ALA A 77 -13.51 0.55 -18.51
N TYR A 78 -13.12 0.86 -19.76
CA TYR A 78 -13.97 1.56 -20.73
C TYR A 78 -15.23 0.77 -21.13
N LEU A 79 -15.26 -0.55 -20.90
CA LEU A 79 -16.43 -1.38 -21.20
C LEU A 79 -17.54 -1.23 -20.14
N LEU A 80 -17.25 -0.60 -19.00
CA LEU A 80 -18.23 -0.37 -17.95
C LEU A 80 -19.00 0.94 -18.19
N PRO A 81 -20.33 0.95 -18.03
CA PRO A 81 -21.11 2.16 -18.20
C PRO A 81 -20.74 3.20 -17.14
N PRO A 82 -20.65 4.49 -17.49
CA PRO A 82 -20.35 5.54 -16.51
C PRO A 82 -21.45 5.62 -15.45
N VAL A 83 -21.05 5.61 -14.18
CA VAL A 83 -21.97 5.75 -13.04
C VAL A 83 -22.19 7.23 -12.71
N SER A 84 -23.46 7.61 -12.48
CA SER A 84 -23.83 8.99 -12.14
C SER A 84 -23.34 9.39 -10.74
N ALA A 85 -23.22 10.69 -10.47
CA ALA A 85 -22.82 11.20 -9.16
C ALA A 85 -23.76 10.72 -8.03
N TRP A 86 -25.05 10.56 -8.32
CA TRP A 86 -26.04 10.01 -7.39
C TRP A 86 -25.81 8.52 -7.10
N GLN A 87 -25.49 7.73 -8.12
CA GLN A 87 -25.15 6.31 -7.94
C GLN A 87 -23.86 6.14 -7.13
N LYS A 88 -22.88 7.02 -7.32
CA LYS A 88 -21.66 7.06 -6.48
C LYS A 88 -22.00 7.38 -5.02
N PHE A 89 -22.82 8.41 -4.78
CA PHE A 89 -23.25 8.78 -3.44
C PHE A 89 -24.07 7.68 -2.74
N TRP A 90 -25.06 7.12 -3.42
CA TRP A 90 -25.88 6.03 -2.90
C TRP A 90 -25.06 4.74 -2.68
N GLY A 91 -24.14 4.45 -3.60
CA GLY A 91 -23.17 3.36 -3.46
C GLY A 91 -22.28 3.53 -2.24
N LEU A 92 -21.85 4.76 -1.93
CA LEU A 92 -21.05 5.07 -0.74
C LEU A 92 -21.86 4.94 0.56
N LEU A 93 -23.13 5.33 0.54
CA LEU A 93 -24.06 5.16 1.67
C LEU A 93 -24.34 3.68 1.98
N MET A 94 -24.55 2.87 0.94
CA MET A 94 -24.92 1.45 1.10
C MET A 94 -23.72 0.52 1.26
N ASN A 95 -22.57 0.89 0.71
CA ASN A 95 -21.35 0.10 0.75
C ASN A 95 -20.13 1.03 0.94
N PRO A 96 -19.53 1.09 2.15
CA PRO A 96 -18.36 1.93 2.40
C PRO A 96 -17.13 1.53 1.58
N TYR A 97 -17.14 0.34 0.95
CA TYR A 97 -16.09 -0.18 0.09
C TYR A 97 -16.23 0.25 -1.38
N SER A 98 -17.34 0.89 -1.77
CA SER A 98 -17.61 1.28 -3.17
C SER A 98 -16.58 2.28 -3.73
N PHE A 99 -15.98 3.11 -2.87
CA PHE A 99 -14.89 4.01 -3.26
C PHE A 99 -13.64 3.26 -3.74
N PHE A 100 -13.43 2.04 -3.24
CA PHE A 100 -12.27 1.21 -3.53
C PHE A 100 -12.61 0.01 -4.42
N SER A 101 -13.75 0.03 -5.10
CA SER A 101 -14.20 -1.10 -5.93
C SER A 101 -13.21 -1.50 -7.04
N TYR A 102 -12.35 -0.57 -7.47
CA TYR A 102 -11.29 -0.81 -8.45
C TYR A 102 -10.05 -1.54 -7.88
N PHE A 103 -9.92 -1.70 -6.56
CA PHE A 103 -8.79 -2.41 -5.93
C PHE A 103 -8.82 -3.94 -6.07
N GLY A 104 -9.73 -4.51 -6.87
CA GLY A 104 -9.85 -5.96 -7.04
C GLY A 104 -8.54 -6.59 -7.48
N CYS A 105 -8.02 -7.54 -6.69
CA CYS A 105 -6.76 -8.26 -6.97
C CYS A 105 -6.99 -9.78 -7.10
N TRP A 106 -8.19 -10.25 -6.78
CA TRP A 106 -8.52 -11.66 -6.70
C TRP A 106 -8.85 -12.24 -8.08
N LYS A 107 -8.35 -13.44 -8.36
CA LYS A 107 -8.60 -14.14 -9.63
C LYS A 107 -9.63 -15.26 -9.45
N PRO A 108 -10.55 -15.51 -10.42
CA PRO A 108 -11.64 -16.48 -10.30
C PRO A 108 -11.29 -17.90 -9.83
N GLN A 109 -10.06 -18.35 -10.06
CA GLN A 109 -9.59 -19.69 -9.71
C GLN A 109 -9.06 -19.80 -8.27
N GLN A 110 -8.96 -18.70 -7.51
CA GLN A 110 -8.34 -18.68 -6.18
C GLN A 110 -9.36 -18.94 -5.06
N TYR A 111 -9.86 -20.17 -5.04
CA TYR A 111 -10.70 -20.71 -3.96
C TYR A 111 -9.99 -21.88 -3.28
N ASP A 112 -10.08 -21.95 -1.95
CA ASP A 112 -9.69 -23.16 -1.24
C ASP A 112 -10.74 -24.27 -1.41
N GLN A 113 -10.45 -25.46 -0.86
CA GLN A 113 -11.34 -26.63 -0.94
C GLN A 113 -12.73 -26.40 -0.31
N ARG A 114 -12.91 -25.34 0.48
CA ARG A 114 -14.16 -24.96 1.16
C ARG A 114 -14.89 -23.84 0.42
N GLY A 115 -14.39 -23.40 -0.74
CA GLY A 115 -14.94 -22.27 -1.50
C GLY A 115 -14.61 -20.91 -0.89
N LYS A 116 -13.60 -20.81 0.00
CA LYS A 116 -13.17 -19.53 0.56
C LYS A 116 -12.14 -18.88 -0.37
N LYS A 117 -12.37 -17.61 -0.74
CA LYS A 117 -11.41 -16.81 -1.52
C LYS A 117 -10.11 -16.60 -0.75
N TYR A 118 -8.99 -16.76 -1.42
CA TYR A 118 -7.66 -16.41 -0.89
C TYR A 118 -6.86 -15.58 -1.89
N LEU A 119 -5.84 -14.90 -1.40
CA LEU A 119 -4.82 -14.23 -2.20
C LEU A 119 -3.45 -14.82 -1.89
N ASN A 120 -2.56 -14.82 -2.89
CA ASN A 120 -1.13 -14.78 -2.63
C ASN A 120 -0.71 -13.30 -2.64
N LEU A 121 0.27 -12.91 -1.85
CA LEU A 121 0.63 -11.48 -1.71
C LEU A 121 1.02 -10.82 -3.04
N GLU A 122 1.57 -11.58 -3.97
CA GLU A 122 1.88 -11.12 -5.34
C GLU A 122 0.64 -10.68 -6.13
N ASN A 123 -0.57 -11.15 -5.80
CA ASN A 123 -1.80 -10.66 -6.41
C ASN A 123 -1.97 -9.14 -6.22
N LEU A 124 -1.43 -8.57 -5.14
CA LEU A 124 -1.50 -7.13 -4.88
C LEU A 124 -0.64 -6.31 -5.86
N ALA A 125 0.22 -6.94 -6.67
CA ALA A 125 1.00 -6.30 -7.73
C ALA A 125 0.23 -6.20 -9.07
N SER A 126 -1.06 -6.56 -9.12
CA SER A 126 -1.87 -6.41 -10.32
C SER A 126 -2.06 -4.94 -10.67
N HIS A 127 -1.46 -4.52 -11.80
CA HIS A 127 -1.42 -3.13 -12.23
C HIS A 127 -2.80 -2.55 -12.51
N GLY A 128 -3.00 -1.31 -12.06
CA GLY A 128 -4.27 -0.59 -12.17
C GLY A 128 -5.38 -1.07 -11.23
N ALA A 129 -5.08 -2.01 -10.34
CA ALA A 129 -5.88 -2.25 -9.14
C ALA A 129 -5.45 -1.27 -8.03
N ILE A 130 -4.91 -1.80 -6.92
CA ILE A 130 -4.26 -0.98 -5.89
C ILE A 130 -2.85 -0.54 -6.30
N GLU A 131 -2.17 -1.34 -7.12
CA GLU A 131 -0.83 -1.04 -7.64
C GLU A 131 -0.91 0.04 -8.73
N HIS A 132 0.04 0.97 -8.69
CA HIS A 132 0.10 2.12 -9.60
C HIS A 132 1.54 2.59 -9.86
N ASP A 133 1.72 3.24 -11.01
CA ASP A 133 2.98 3.90 -11.39
C ASP A 133 3.33 5.07 -10.44
N ILE A 134 4.59 5.53 -10.47
CA ILE A 134 5.12 6.54 -9.54
C ILE A 134 5.14 6.03 -8.09
N SER A 135 5.31 4.71 -7.92
CA SER A 135 5.49 4.07 -6.61
C SER A 135 6.73 4.58 -5.88
N LEU A 136 6.72 4.65 -4.54
CA LEU A 136 7.85 5.24 -3.78
C LEU A 136 9.17 4.48 -3.94
N SER A 137 9.08 3.18 -4.15
CA SER A 137 10.23 2.26 -4.11
C SER A 137 10.14 1.13 -5.13
N ARG A 138 9.12 1.15 -6.00
CA ARG A 138 8.89 0.15 -7.04
C ARG A 138 8.98 0.84 -8.41
N ARG A 139 9.50 0.17 -9.44
CA ARG A 139 9.45 0.65 -10.83
C ARG A 139 8.03 0.55 -11.36
N ASP A 140 7.75 1.32 -12.39
CA ASP A 140 6.45 1.34 -13.05
C ASP A 140 6.22 0.03 -13.82
N TYR A 141 4.96 -0.31 -14.07
CA TYR A 141 4.59 -1.63 -14.60
C TYR A 141 5.23 -1.95 -15.96
N ALA A 142 5.32 -0.95 -16.85
CA ALA A 142 5.92 -1.12 -18.17
C ALA A 142 7.46 -1.29 -18.15
N GLN A 143 8.11 -1.04 -17.01
CA GLN A 143 9.56 -1.11 -16.88
C GLN A 143 10.03 -2.54 -16.54
N LYS A 144 11.14 -2.96 -17.16
CA LYS A 144 11.63 -4.37 -17.14
C LYS A 144 11.88 -4.94 -15.73
N GLN A 145 12.18 -4.09 -14.75
CA GLN A 145 12.46 -4.49 -13.37
C GLN A 145 11.19 -4.93 -12.62
N GLY A 146 10.01 -4.55 -13.10
CA GLY A 146 8.71 -4.88 -12.52
C GLY A 146 8.30 -4.00 -11.32
N ASN A 147 7.02 -4.09 -11.01
CA ASN A 147 6.29 -3.26 -10.05
C ASN A 147 6.10 -3.89 -8.67
N ASN A 148 6.63 -5.09 -8.43
CA ASN A 148 6.42 -5.81 -7.15
C ASN A 148 7.60 -5.65 -6.18
N LYS A 149 8.81 -6.09 -6.58
CA LYS A 149 10.00 -6.06 -5.73
C LYS A 149 10.48 -4.64 -5.50
N PRO A 150 10.90 -4.27 -4.27
CA PRO A 150 11.50 -2.96 -4.03
C PRO A 150 12.81 -2.80 -4.80
N GLN A 151 13.12 -1.59 -5.25
CA GLN A 151 14.42 -1.23 -5.80
C GLN A 151 15.16 -0.26 -4.88
N GLU A 152 16.38 -0.66 -4.55
CA GLU A 152 17.26 0.01 -3.59
C GLU A 152 17.53 1.47 -3.96
N ASP A 153 17.73 1.75 -5.23
CA ASP A 153 18.05 3.10 -5.70
C ASP A 153 16.92 4.10 -5.44
N LEU A 154 15.67 3.69 -5.63
CA LEU A 154 14.49 4.52 -5.32
C LEU A 154 14.32 4.75 -3.83
N ILE A 155 14.60 3.71 -3.03
CA ILE A 155 14.57 3.84 -1.57
C ILE A 155 15.62 4.86 -1.15
N GLN A 156 16.86 4.76 -1.64
CA GLN A 156 17.90 5.72 -1.33
C GLN A 156 17.56 7.15 -1.82
N ASP A 157 16.95 7.30 -3.00
CA ASP A 157 16.54 8.62 -3.50
C ASP A 157 15.42 9.24 -2.66
N MET A 158 14.47 8.43 -2.19
CA MET A 158 13.45 8.86 -1.23
C MET A 158 14.09 9.30 0.10
N LEU A 159 15.02 8.51 0.65
CA LEU A 159 15.67 8.80 1.93
C LEU A 159 16.54 10.06 1.86
N LYS A 160 17.25 10.30 0.75
CA LYS A 160 18.05 11.52 0.51
C LYS A 160 17.22 12.80 0.46
N CYS A 161 15.90 12.71 0.34
CA CYS A 161 15.05 13.90 0.37
C CYS A 161 14.94 14.52 1.76
N SER A 162 15.26 13.78 2.83
CA SER A 162 15.34 14.29 4.20
C SER A 162 16.40 15.40 4.28
N LEU A 163 15.96 16.61 4.66
CA LEU A 163 16.86 17.76 4.76
C LEU A 163 17.68 17.78 6.05
N ASP A 164 17.15 17.19 7.12
CA ASP A 164 17.81 17.09 8.41
C ASP A 164 18.59 15.78 8.58
N GLY A 165 18.39 14.80 7.69
CA GLY A 165 18.98 13.46 7.75
C GLY A 165 18.31 12.50 8.74
N GLU A 166 17.37 12.99 9.54
CA GLU A 166 16.77 12.26 10.67
C GLU A 166 15.30 11.94 10.42
N THR A 167 14.57 12.85 9.77
CA THR A 167 13.13 12.72 9.51
C THR A 167 12.78 13.03 8.06
N LEU A 168 11.76 12.36 7.55
CA LEU A 168 11.11 12.72 6.30
C LEU A 168 9.83 13.48 6.62
N THR A 169 9.72 14.68 6.06
CA THR A 169 8.50 15.48 6.12
C THR A 169 7.59 15.19 4.93
N ILE A 170 6.35 15.66 5.01
CA ILE A 170 5.44 15.68 3.86
C ILE A 170 6.04 16.43 2.66
N ASP A 171 6.76 17.54 2.88
CA ASP A 171 7.33 18.32 1.78
C ASP A 171 8.50 17.59 1.10
N ASP A 172 9.27 16.81 1.85
CA ASP A 172 10.35 15.98 1.30
C ASP A 172 9.79 14.93 0.36
N LEU A 173 8.75 14.20 0.81
CA LEU A 173 8.07 13.20 -0.02
C LEU A 173 7.32 13.82 -1.19
N ALA A 174 6.76 15.03 -1.03
CA ALA A 174 6.15 15.78 -2.12
C ALA A 174 7.17 16.14 -3.21
N ARG A 175 8.37 16.59 -2.82
CA ARG A 175 9.48 16.86 -3.75
C ARG A 175 9.90 15.58 -4.47
N PHE A 176 10.03 14.47 -3.73
CA PHE A 176 10.35 13.17 -4.31
C PHE A 176 9.32 12.75 -5.36
N ILE A 177 8.02 12.77 -5.04
CA ILE A 177 6.95 12.41 -5.98
C ILE A 177 6.99 13.31 -7.22
N ARG A 178 7.12 14.63 -7.07
CA ARG A 178 7.20 15.56 -8.21
C ARG A 178 8.39 15.26 -9.12
N ALA A 179 9.56 15.00 -8.54
CA ALA A 179 10.74 14.62 -9.30
C ALA A 179 10.52 13.31 -10.06
N ARG A 180 9.90 12.34 -9.39
CA ARG A 180 9.60 11.03 -9.94
C ARG A 180 8.59 11.08 -11.10
N ILE A 181 7.53 11.90 -10.99
CA ILE A 181 6.58 12.16 -12.07
C ILE A 181 7.29 12.76 -13.27
N LYS A 182 8.10 13.82 -13.06
CA LYS A 182 8.86 14.45 -14.13
C LYS A 182 9.80 13.46 -14.82
N GLN A 183 10.41 12.56 -14.06
CA GLN A 183 11.27 11.52 -14.63
C GLN A 183 10.47 10.53 -15.47
N GLN A 184 9.39 9.94 -14.92
CA GLN A 184 8.64 8.90 -15.63
C GLN A 184 7.86 9.42 -16.85
N LEU A 185 7.50 10.71 -16.89
CA LEU A 185 6.99 11.33 -18.13
C LEU A 185 7.97 11.25 -19.31
N ASN A 186 9.28 11.12 -19.05
CA ASN A 186 10.30 10.94 -20.09
C ASN A 186 10.68 9.45 -20.25
N ASP A 187 10.78 8.72 -19.13
CA ASP A 187 11.36 7.37 -19.10
C ASP A 187 10.33 6.27 -19.39
N ASN A 188 9.04 6.53 -19.17
CA ASN A 188 7.96 5.55 -19.29
C ASN A 188 6.91 6.04 -20.30
N PRO A 189 6.99 5.63 -21.58
CA PRO A 189 6.01 6.04 -22.61
C PRO A 189 4.60 5.48 -22.34
N ASP A 190 4.48 4.45 -21.49
CA ASP A 190 3.21 3.81 -21.13
C ASP A 190 2.73 4.24 -19.73
N LEU A 191 3.21 5.38 -19.22
CA LEU A 191 2.89 5.89 -17.88
C LEU A 191 1.38 6.05 -17.66
N VAL A 192 0.86 5.42 -16.60
CA VAL A 192 -0.52 5.57 -16.14
C VAL A 192 -0.54 6.29 -14.79
N TYR A 193 -0.71 7.61 -14.82
CA TYR A 193 -0.80 8.40 -13.60
C TYR A 193 -1.82 9.54 -13.73
N GLY A 194 -3.00 9.36 -13.13
CA GLY A 194 -4.09 10.33 -13.09
C GLY A 194 -4.48 10.74 -11.65
N PRO A 195 -5.57 11.51 -11.48
CA PRO A 195 -6.06 11.93 -10.16
C PRO A 195 -6.30 10.79 -9.16
N ALA A 196 -6.76 9.63 -9.64
CA ALA A 196 -6.99 8.46 -8.81
C ALA A 196 -5.66 7.88 -8.29
N GLN A 197 -4.66 7.65 -9.16
CA GLN A 197 -3.35 7.15 -8.76
C GLN A 197 -2.64 8.14 -7.83
N HIS A 198 -2.76 9.43 -8.10
CA HIS A 198 -2.21 10.46 -7.22
C HIS A 198 -2.84 10.42 -5.82
N GLN A 199 -4.15 10.19 -5.73
CA GLN A 199 -4.85 10.03 -4.45
C GLN A 199 -4.36 8.79 -3.69
N VAL A 200 -4.11 7.67 -4.38
CA VAL A 200 -3.52 6.47 -3.77
C VAL A 200 -2.09 6.74 -3.27
N ASN A 201 -1.29 7.45 -4.07
CA ASN A 201 0.07 7.86 -3.69
C ASN A 201 0.08 8.78 -2.45
N CYS A 202 -0.89 9.69 -2.35
CA CYS A 202 -1.10 10.49 -1.13
C CYS A 202 -1.58 9.62 0.05
N GLY A 203 -2.43 8.61 -0.22
CA GLY A 203 -2.89 7.64 0.76
C GLY A 203 -1.77 6.87 1.44
N GLN A 204 -0.80 6.35 0.68
CA GLN A 204 0.34 5.66 1.29
C GLN A 204 1.19 6.59 2.16
N ILE A 205 1.38 7.86 1.78
CA ILE A 205 2.08 8.84 2.62
C ILE A 205 1.27 9.11 3.90
N ALA A 206 -0.04 9.30 3.79
CA ALA A 206 -0.91 9.50 4.95
C ALA A 206 -0.79 8.32 5.94
N LEU A 207 -0.74 7.09 5.43
CA LEU A 207 -0.56 5.89 6.23
C LEU A 207 0.85 5.83 6.85
N MET A 208 1.91 6.15 6.11
CA MET A 208 3.27 6.21 6.65
C MET A 208 3.35 7.20 7.82
N MET A 209 2.92 8.44 7.59
CA MET A 209 2.94 9.51 8.59
C MET A 209 2.04 9.20 9.78
N GLY A 210 0.83 8.67 9.54
CA GLY A 210 -0.12 8.35 10.59
C GLY A 210 0.28 7.12 11.40
N CYS A 211 0.59 6.00 10.75
CA CYS A 211 0.82 4.73 11.45
C CYS A 211 2.22 4.61 12.07
N PHE A 212 3.23 5.23 11.45
CA PHE A 212 4.63 5.10 11.86
C PHE A 212 5.28 6.40 12.29
N GLY A 213 4.68 7.54 11.96
CA GLY A 213 5.14 8.88 12.35
C GLY A 213 4.23 9.57 13.37
N ASP A 214 4.33 10.90 13.40
CA ASP A 214 3.51 11.79 14.23
C ASP A 214 2.31 12.41 13.48
N GLY A 215 2.09 11.99 12.22
CA GLY A 215 1.10 12.55 11.30
C GLY A 215 1.63 13.66 10.38
N GLN A 216 2.84 14.17 10.61
CA GLN A 216 3.50 15.20 9.80
C GLN A 216 4.90 14.79 9.33
N THR A 217 5.61 14.02 10.16
CA THR A 217 6.96 13.53 9.94
C THR A 217 7.05 12.03 10.24
N ILE A 218 8.02 11.36 9.63
CA ILE A 218 8.38 9.97 9.92
C ILE A 218 9.91 9.86 10.06
N PRO A 219 10.43 9.23 11.13
CA PRO A 219 11.86 9.00 11.28
C PRO A 219 12.45 8.19 10.11
N VAL A 220 13.59 8.63 9.58
CA VAL A 220 14.33 7.97 8.49
C VAL A 220 14.62 6.50 8.83
N LYS A 221 15.01 6.22 10.08
CA LYS A 221 15.24 4.85 10.58
C LYS A 221 14.01 3.94 10.47
N TYR A 222 12.79 4.49 10.60
CA TYR A 222 11.56 3.71 10.45
C TYR A 222 11.28 3.42 8.98
N VAL A 223 11.54 4.39 8.11
CA VAL A 223 11.42 4.21 6.65
C VAL A 223 12.41 3.15 6.15
N ARG A 224 13.66 3.16 6.62
CA ARG A 224 14.64 2.11 6.32
C ARG A 224 14.14 0.72 6.70
N ALA A 225 13.71 0.53 7.95
CA ALA A 225 13.20 -0.77 8.40
C ALA A 225 11.99 -1.25 7.56
N LEU A 226 11.09 -0.35 7.18
CA LEU A 226 9.91 -0.72 6.39
C LEU A 226 10.25 -1.03 4.93
N PHE A 227 11.13 -0.25 4.28
CA PHE A 227 11.36 -0.35 2.84
C PHE A 227 12.57 -1.22 2.47
N GLU A 228 13.64 -1.22 3.27
CA GLU A 228 14.86 -2.00 3.02
C GLU A 228 14.75 -3.42 3.62
N ASP A 229 14.23 -3.51 4.86
CA ASP A 229 14.14 -4.79 5.59
C ASP A 229 12.77 -5.47 5.46
N GLU A 230 11.74 -4.73 5.03
CA GLU A 230 10.33 -5.10 5.14
C GLU A 230 10.04 -5.66 6.54
N ARG A 231 10.32 -4.84 7.55
CA ARG A 231 10.26 -5.15 8.98
C ARG A 231 9.58 -4.03 9.74
N LEU A 232 8.82 -4.38 10.78
CA LEU A 232 8.25 -3.37 11.67
C LEU A 232 9.36 -2.70 12.50
N PRO A 233 9.38 -1.36 12.62
CA PRO A 233 10.50 -0.61 13.22
C PRO A 233 10.58 -0.65 14.76
N VAL A 234 10.24 -1.78 15.37
CA VAL A 234 10.18 -1.94 16.84
C VAL A 234 11.56 -1.75 17.47
N ASN A 235 12.62 -2.24 16.83
CA ASN A 235 14.00 -2.10 17.32
C ASN A 235 14.48 -0.64 17.29
N GLU A 236 13.95 0.13 16.35
CA GLU A 236 14.23 1.55 16.17
C GLU A 236 13.45 2.43 17.17
N GLY A 237 12.53 1.83 17.94
CA GLY A 237 11.72 2.51 18.97
C GLY A 237 10.28 2.77 18.55
N TRP A 238 9.82 2.28 17.39
CA TRP A 238 8.42 2.43 17.03
C TRP A 238 7.54 1.55 17.91
N THR A 239 6.49 2.17 18.44
CA THR A 239 5.40 1.48 19.11
C THR A 239 4.11 1.76 18.38
N LYS A 240 3.33 0.72 18.11
CA LYS A 240 1.96 0.87 17.62
C LYS A 240 1.17 1.81 18.53
N ARG A 241 0.36 2.69 17.96
CA ARG A 241 -0.58 3.54 18.72
C ARG A 241 -1.50 2.67 19.60
N THR A 242 -1.55 2.95 20.90
CA THR A 242 -2.30 2.16 21.90
C THR A 242 -3.59 2.84 22.37
N TRP A 243 -3.59 4.17 22.50
CA TRP A 243 -4.74 4.94 23.01
C TRP A 243 -5.74 5.35 21.92
N TRP A 244 -5.31 5.39 20.67
CA TRP A 244 -6.17 5.57 19.50
C TRP A 244 -5.54 4.86 18.30
N SER A 245 -6.35 4.47 17.32
CA SER A 245 -5.90 3.94 16.03
C SER A 245 -6.23 4.92 14.92
N MET A 246 -5.48 4.92 13.84
CA MET A 246 -5.79 5.76 12.68
C MET A 246 -7.18 5.41 12.13
N GLY A 247 -8.06 6.39 12.19
CA GLY A 247 -9.46 6.26 11.76
C GLY A 247 -9.65 6.62 10.29
N VAL A 248 -10.82 6.28 9.75
CA VAL A 248 -11.20 6.61 8.36
C VAL A 248 -11.23 8.13 8.13
N VAL A 249 -11.81 8.88 9.06
CA VAL A 249 -11.90 10.35 8.97
C VAL A 249 -10.52 11.00 9.01
N GLU A 250 -9.65 10.53 9.91
CA GLU A 250 -8.26 10.99 10.01
C GLU A 250 -7.51 10.73 8.71
N PHE A 251 -7.62 9.51 8.18
CA PHE A 251 -7.01 9.13 6.91
C PHE A 251 -7.45 10.02 5.74
N PHE A 252 -8.75 10.14 5.48
CA PHE A 252 -9.22 10.92 4.34
C PHE A 252 -8.94 12.42 4.47
N ARG A 253 -8.92 12.97 5.70
CA ARG A 253 -8.49 14.35 5.94
C ARG A 253 -7.02 14.53 5.57
N SER A 254 -6.15 13.61 6.00
CA SER A 254 -4.73 13.65 5.66
C SER A 254 -4.50 13.50 4.16
N VAL A 255 -5.24 12.62 3.47
CA VAL A 255 -5.18 12.45 2.02
C VAL A 255 -5.54 13.75 1.29
N ASN A 256 -6.67 14.38 1.64
CA ASN A 256 -7.10 15.61 0.99
C ASN A 256 -6.09 16.75 1.20
N ASN A 257 -5.53 16.87 2.40
CA ASN A 257 -4.48 17.83 2.69
C ASN A 257 -3.21 17.58 1.86
N LEU A 258 -2.83 16.30 1.70
CA LEU A 258 -1.68 15.91 0.90
C LEU A 258 -1.88 16.18 -0.59
N VAL A 259 -3.03 15.83 -1.16
CA VAL A 259 -3.35 16.11 -2.57
C VAL A 259 -3.22 17.61 -2.85
N ASN A 260 -3.78 18.45 -1.99
CA ASN A 260 -3.68 19.91 -2.12
C ASN A 260 -2.25 20.45 -1.94
N ARG A 261 -1.44 19.82 -1.08
CA ARG A 261 -0.06 20.27 -0.77
C ARG A 261 0.96 19.81 -1.81
N ILE A 262 0.81 18.59 -2.33
CA ILE A 262 1.69 18.07 -3.38
C ILE A 262 1.41 18.80 -4.70
N ASN A 263 0.14 19.14 -4.96
CA ASN A 263 -0.33 20.00 -6.05
C ASN A 263 0.39 19.71 -7.37
N VAL A 264 0.23 18.48 -7.88
CA VAL A 264 0.73 18.12 -9.20
C VAL A 264 -0.36 18.42 -10.21
N THR A 265 0.01 19.07 -11.32
CA THR A 265 -0.83 19.07 -12.53
C THR A 265 -0.68 17.71 -13.18
N ILE A 266 -1.75 16.92 -13.13
CA ILE A 266 -1.82 15.54 -13.63
C ILE A 266 -2.57 15.54 -14.95
#